data_AF-A0A1J3I573-F1
#
_entry.id   AF-A0A1J3I573-F1
#
_cell.length_a   1.000
_cell.length_b   1.000
_cell.length_c   1.000
_cell.angle_alpha   90.00
_cell.angle_beta   90.00
_cell.angle_gamma   90.00
#
_symmetry.space_group_name_H-M   'P 1'
#
loop_
_entity.id
_entity.type
_entity.pdbx_description
1 polymer ?
#
loop_
_entity_poly.entity_id
_entity_poly.type
_entity_poly.pdbx_seq_one_letter_code
_entity_poly.pdbx_strand_id
1 'polypeptide(L)'
;LFFFFVVETRNNKLEMESVNNKALIEELDKVIERLLVPSEYARSLTEDSFDEADMFRHIQACEWLAKALSSLEVPNIDPIYANMQAVKEKRAELEKLIYFCK
;
A
#
# COMPACT_ATOMS: atom_id res chain seq x y z
N LEU A 1 -23.63 -42.96 3.41
CA LEU A 1 -23.60 -41.86 4.41
C LEU A 1 -22.19 -41.42 4.79
N PHE A 2 -21.29 -42.30 5.25
CA PHE A 2 -19.97 -41.91 5.76
C PHE A 2 -19.11 -41.13 4.74
N PHE A 3 -19.10 -41.58 3.48
CA PHE A 3 -18.37 -40.92 2.40
C PHE A 3 -18.87 -39.49 2.10
N PHE A 4 -20.19 -39.28 2.18
CA PHE A 4 -20.80 -37.97 1.93
C PHE A 4 -20.40 -36.95 3.01
N PHE A 5 -20.40 -37.36 4.28
CA PHE A 5 -19.98 -36.52 5.40
C PHE A 5 -18.51 -36.08 5.31
N VAL A 6 -17.62 -36.98 4.84
CA VAL A 6 -16.20 -36.65 4.63
C VAL A 6 -16.02 -35.63 3.52
N VAL A 7 -16.75 -35.78 2.41
CA VAL A 7 -16.73 -34.81 1.29
C VAL A 7 -17.27 -33.47 1.75
N GLU A 8 -18.37 -33.44 2.48
CA GLU A 8 -18.99 -32.20 2.96
C GLU A 8 -18.10 -31.47 3.99
N THR A 9 -17.49 -32.18 4.93
CA THR A 9 -16.53 -31.60 5.88
C THR A 9 -15.32 -30.99 5.15
N ARG A 10 -14.81 -31.69 4.13
CA ARG A 10 -13.69 -31.20 3.32
C ARG A 10 -14.08 -29.99 2.49
N ASN A 11 -15.26 -29.97 1.90
CA ASN A 11 -15.78 -28.84 1.14
C ASN A 11 -15.96 -27.61 2.02
N ASN A 12 -16.55 -27.75 3.22
CA ASN A 12 -16.73 -26.65 4.16
C ASN A 12 -15.38 -26.05 4.59
N LYS A 13 -14.36 -26.89 4.77
CA LYS A 13 -13.00 -26.41 5.06
C LYS A 13 -12.42 -25.63 3.88
N LEU A 14 -12.54 -26.14 2.66
CA LEU A 14 -12.06 -25.46 1.45
C LEU A 14 -12.80 -24.14 1.21
N GLU A 15 -14.09 -24.07 1.50
CA GLU A 15 -14.88 -22.86 1.39
C GLU A 15 -14.45 -21.80 2.41
N MET A 16 -14.23 -22.20 3.67
CA MET A 16 -13.65 -21.30 4.68
C MET A 16 -12.25 -20.81 4.29
N GLU A 17 -11.38 -21.69 3.77
CA GLU A 17 -10.06 -21.30 3.27
C GLU A 17 -10.16 -20.33 2.08
N SER A 18 -11.10 -20.56 1.17
CA SER A 18 -11.36 -19.68 0.03
C SER A 18 -11.83 -18.29 0.45
N VAL A 19 -12.78 -18.21 1.39
CA VAL A 19 -13.26 -16.95 1.97
C VAL A 19 -12.12 -16.19 2.64
N ASN A 20 -11.28 -16.90 3.41
CA ASN A 20 -10.12 -16.29 4.07
C ASN A 20 -9.10 -15.74 3.07
N ASN A 21 -8.79 -16.52 2.02
CA ASN A 21 -7.85 -16.08 0.98
C ASN A 21 -8.35 -14.84 0.25
N LYS A 22 -9.67 -14.76 -0.03
CA LYS A 22 -10.26 -13.57 -0.63
C LYS A 22 -10.11 -12.34 0.26
N ALA A 23 -10.40 -12.48 1.56
CA ALA A 23 -10.23 -11.39 2.51
C ALA A 23 -8.76 -10.93 2.63
N LEU A 24 -7.80 -11.86 2.59
CA LEU A 24 -6.37 -11.54 2.59
C LEU A 24 -5.93 -10.77 1.33
N ILE A 25 -6.49 -11.11 0.17
CA ILE A 25 -6.23 -10.37 -1.08
C ILE A 25 -6.79 -8.95 -0.97
N GLU A 26 -8.00 -8.77 -0.46
CA GLU A 26 -8.61 -7.43 -0.29
C GLU A 26 -7.80 -6.54 0.67
N GLU A 27 -7.26 -7.11 1.76
CA GLU A 27 -6.36 -6.36 2.65
C GLU A 27 -5.02 -6.03 1.98
N LEU A 28 -4.49 -6.93 1.16
CA LEU A 28 -3.27 -6.68 0.38
C LEU A 28 -3.48 -5.54 -0.62
N ASP A 29 -4.61 -5.52 -1.33
CA ASP A 29 -4.95 -4.46 -2.29
C ASP A 29 -4.99 -3.08 -1.61
N LYS A 30 -5.59 -2.98 -0.42
CA LYS A 30 -5.62 -1.73 0.36
C LYS A 30 -4.24 -1.23 0.75
N VAL A 31 -3.31 -2.14 1.05
CA VAL A 31 -1.93 -1.77 1.37
C VAL A 31 -1.19 -1.35 0.10
N ILE A 32 -1.38 -2.06 -1.01
CA ILE A 32 -0.77 -1.73 -2.31
C ILE A 32 -1.19 -0.33 -2.78
N GLU A 33 -2.49 0.01 -2.71
CA GLU A 33 -2.99 1.33 -3.10
C GLU A 33 -2.29 2.48 -2.37
N ARG A 34 -1.90 2.28 -1.10
CA ARG A 34 -1.19 3.29 -0.29
C ARG A 34 0.29 3.40 -0.63
N LEU A 35 0.88 2.35 -1.19
CA LEU A 35 2.31 2.24 -1.50
C LEU A 35 2.64 2.67 -2.93
N LEU A 36 1.65 2.76 -3.81
CA LEU A 36 1.85 3.17 -5.20
C LEU A 36 1.89 4.70 -5.32
N VAL A 37 2.99 5.20 -5.87
CA VAL A 37 3.09 6.61 -6.28
C VAL A 37 2.27 6.80 -7.56
N PRO A 38 1.30 7.74 -7.57
CA PRO A 38 0.58 8.11 -8.78
C PRO A 38 1.56 8.51 -9.88
N SER A 39 1.31 8.05 -11.10
CA SER A 39 2.21 8.33 -12.23
C SER A 39 2.28 9.83 -12.54
N GLU A 40 1.24 10.60 -12.23
CA GLU A 40 1.24 12.06 -12.33
C GLU A 40 2.25 12.75 -11.39
N TYR A 41 2.60 12.12 -10.27
CA TYR A 41 3.53 12.67 -9.26
C TYR A 41 4.93 12.10 -9.38
N ALA A 42 5.08 10.94 -10.03
CA ALA A 42 6.39 10.30 -10.20
C ALA A 42 7.41 11.25 -10.82
N ARG A 43 7.03 11.96 -11.90
CA ARG A 43 7.91 12.92 -12.56
C ARG A 43 8.28 14.09 -11.64
N SER A 44 7.29 14.71 -11.01
CA SER A 44 7.50 15.83 -10.07
C SER A 44 8.29 15.46 -8.80
N LEU A 45 8.33 14.19 -8.41
CA LEU A 45 9.10 13.73 -7.24
C LEU A 45 10.53 13.28 -7.60
N THR A 46 10.84 13.12 -8.89
CA THR A 46 12.16 12.60 -9.36
C THR A 46 12.91 13.55 -10.29
N GLU A 47 12.27 14.59 -10.80
CA GLU A 47 12.88 15.50 -11.77
C GLU A 47 13.70 16.57 -11.05
N ASP A 48 14.97 16.69 -11.42
CA ASP A 48 15.93 17.61 -10.79
C ASP A 48 15.70 19.07 -11.20
N SER A 49 14.87 19.30 -12.24
CA SER A 49 14.58 20.62 -12.79
C SER A 49 13.18 21.09 -12.42
N PHE A 50 13.12 22.17 -11.66
CA PHE A 50 11.88 22.85 -11.31
C PHE A 50 11.49 23.86 -12.40
N ASP A 51 10.33 23.68 -13.01
CA ASP A 51 9.66 24.70 -13.82
C ASP A 51 8.61 25.42 -12.94
N GLU A 52 8.66 26.75 -12.91
CA GLU A 52 7.70 27.57 -12.17
C GLU A 52 6.26 27.35 -12.67
N ALA A 53 6.09 26.99 -13.95
CA ALA A 53 4.79 26.61 -14.52
C ALA A 53 4.21 25.31 -13.90
N ASP A 54 5.06 24.42 -13.39
CA ASP A 54 4.69 23.15 -12.74
C ASP A 54 4.76 23.22 -11.20
N MET A 55 4.95 24.41 -10.63
CA MET A 55 5.04 24.63 -9.18
C MET A 55 3.84 24.03 -8.42
N PHE A 56 2.63 24.24 -8.94
CA PHE A 56 1.42 23.72 -8.31
C PHE A 56 1.39 22.19 -8.25
N ARG A 57 1.90 21.51 -9.29
CA ARG A 57 1.99 20.04 -9.32
C ARG A 57 3.06 19.52 -8.36
N HIS A 58 4.19 20.19 -8.26
CA HIS A 58 5.22 19.87 -7.26
C HIS A 58 4.66 19.96 -5.84
N ILE A 59 3.92 21.04 -5.52
CA ILE A 59 3.28 21.19 -4.21
C ILE A 59 2.30 20.04 -3.95
N GLN A 60 1.43 19.72 -4.92
CA GLN A 60 0.48 18.61 -4.77
C GLN A 60 1.17 17.26 -4.60
N ALA A 61 2.24 17.00 -5.34
CA ALA A 61 3.02 15.78 -5.25
C ALA A 61 3.67 15.65 -3.85
N CYS A 62 4.18 16.74 -3.30
CA CYS A 62 4.75 16.79 -1.96
C CYS A 62 3.71 16.64 -0.85
N GLU A 63 2.53 17.25 -1.00
CA GLU A 63 1.39 17.05 -0.09
C GLU A 63 0.91 15.59 -0.11
N TRP A 64 0.82 15.00 -1.31
CA TRP A 64 0.50 13.59 -1.47
C TRP A 64 1.55 12.70 -0.78
N LEU A 65 2.84 12.99 -0.97
CA LEU A 65 3.94 12.22 -0.38
C LEU A 65 3.92 12.30 1.15
N ALA A 66 3.72 13.49 1.72
CA ALA A 66 3.60 13.68 3.16
C ALA A 66 2.42 12.88 3.73
N LYS A 67 1.27 12.91 3.04
CA LYS A 67 0.10 12.13 3.41
C LYS A 67 0.35 10.62 3.31
N ALA A 68 0.99 10.16 2.23
CA ALA A 68 1.34 8.76 2.03
C ALA A 68 2.25 8.25 3.16
N LEU A 69 3.32 8.98 3.49
CA LEU A 69 4.21 8.65 4.60
C LEU A 69 3.46 8.57 5.94
N SER A 70 2.61 9.57 6.25
CA SER A 70 1.81 9.55 7.48
C SER A 70 0.85 8.36 7.58
N SER A 71 0.34 7.88 6.43
CA SER A 71 -0.58 6.75 6.37
C SER A 71 0.08 5.39 6.61
N LEU A 72 1.41 5.33 6.51
CA LEU A 72 2.23 4.14 6.77
C LEU A 72 2.78 4.11 8.20
N GLU A 73 2.46 5.10 9.03
CA GLU A 73 2.87 5.18 10.43
C GLU A 73 1.75 4.74 11.38
N VAL A 74 2.13 4.16 12.52
CA VAL A 74 1.19 3.86 13.62
C VAL A 74 0.72 5.20 14.21
N PRO A 75 -0.60 5.42 14.41
CA PRO A 75 -1.69 4.45 14.43
C PRO A 75 -2.50 4.30 13.13
N ASN A 76 -2.08 4.90 12.02
CA ASN A 76 -2.85 4.94 10.76
C ASN A 76 -2.82 3.63 9.95
N ILE A 77 -1.87 2.76 10.27
CA ILE A 77 -1.78 1.40 9.75
C ILE A 77 -1.67 0.39 10.91
N ASP A 78 -2.21 -0.81 10.71
CA ASP A 78 -2.10 -1.88 11.70
C ASP A 78 -0.62 -2.21 11.97
N PRO A 79 -0.22 -2.38 13.24
CA PRO A 79 1.15 -2.75 13.62
C PRO A 79 1.69 -4.01 12.93
N ILE A 80 0.82 -4.95 12.54
CA ILE A 80 1.20 -6.14 11.78
C ILE A 80 1.77 -5.73 10.42
N TYR A 81 1.09 -4.84 9.69
CA TYR A 81 1.58 -4.33 8.41
C TYR A 81 2.79 -3.40 8.57
N ALA A 82 2.81 -2.53 9.60
CA ALA A 82 3.96 -1.67 9.87
C ALA A 82 5.26 -2.46 10.10
N ASN A 83 5.16 -3.69 10.62
CA ASN A 83 6.31 -4.56 10.86
C ASN A 83 6.77 -5.35 9.63
N MET A 84 5.95 -5.42 8.57
CA MET A 84 6.31 -6.13 7.35
C MET A 84 7.49 -5.45 6.64
N GLN A 85 8.42 -6.28 6.16
CA GLN A 85 9.62 -5.81 5.49
C GLN A 85 9.30 -4.96 4.25
N ALA A 86 8.34 -5.39 3.42
CA ALA A 86 7.94 -4.66 2.22
C ALA A 86 7.41 -3.25 2.52
N VAL A 87 6.65 -3.09 3.62
CA VAL A 87 6.13 -1.78 4.06
C VAL A 87 7.27 -0.87 4.52
N LYS A 88 8.23 -1.42 5.28
CA LYS A 88 9.43 -0.68 5.73
C LYS A 88 10.29 -0.23 4.55
N GLU A 89 10.53 -1.11 3.59
CA GLU A 89 11.30 -0.81 2.38
C GLU A 89 10.64 0.29 1.55
N LYS A 90 9.33 0.18 1.32
CA LYS A 90 8.60 1.22 0.59
C LYS A 90 8.57 2.56 1.33
N ARG A 91 8.39 2.56 2.65
CA ARG A 91 8.50 3.79 3.45
C ARG A 91 9.87 4.43 3.27
N ALA A 92 10.95 3.65 3.34
CA ALA A 92 12.31 4.15 3.15
C ALA A 92 12.56 4.69 1.73
N GLU A 93 11.91 4.14 0.70
CA GLU A 93 11.94 4.71 -0.66
C GLU A 93 11.21 6.05 -0.73
N LEU A 94 10.00 6.15 -0.17
CA LEU A 94 9.22 7.39 -0.12
C LEU A 94 9.92 8.48 0.69
N GLU A 95 10.62 8.11 1.78
CA GLU A 95 11.44 9.05 2.57
C GLU A 95 12.63 9.61 1.80
N LYS A 96 13.12 8.95 0.75
CA LYS A 96 14.15 9.55 -0.11
C LYS A 96 13.57 10.66 -0.98
N LEU A 97 12.31 10.50 -1.40
CA LEU A 97 11.62 11.47 -2.24
C LEU A 97 11.29 12.77 -1.48
N ILE A 98 11.13 12.71 -0.14
CA ILE A 98 10.76 13.91 0.62
C ILE A 98 11.89 14.94 0.69
N TYR A 99 13.14 14.55 0.42
CA TYR A 99 14.25 15.49 0.32
C TYR A 99 14.06 16.49 -0.83
N PHE A 100 13.34 16.11 -1.90
CA PHE A 100 13.02 17.01 -3.01
C PHE A 100 11.88 17.99 -2.67
N CYS A 101 11.16 17.76 -1.58
CA CYS A 101 10.04 18.58 -1.12
C CYS A 101 10.42 19.62 -0.04
N LYS A 102 11.71 19.70 0.32
CA LYS A 102 12.25 20.61 1.34
C LYS A 102 13.02 21.76 0.71
#